data_AF-A0A7C6L0D2-F1
#
_entry.id   AF-A0A7C6L0D2-F1
#
_cell.length_a   1.000
_cell.length_b   1.000
_cell.length_c   1.000
_cell.angle_alpha   90.00
_cell.angle_beta   90.00
_cell.angle_gamma   90.00
#
_symmetry.space_group_name_H-M   'P 1'
#
loop_
_entity.id
_entity.type
_entity.pdbx_description
1 polymer ?
#
loop_
_entity_poly.entity_id
_entity_poly.type
_entity_poly.pdbx_seq_one_letter_code
_entity_poly.pdbx_strand_id
1 'polypeptide(L)'
;MFVNRKTELNWLEEAYGSGCAGLLVLYGRRRVGKTELLRVFCRGKRHVFFVADLAPDREHLAAFSQRLWEQACGQPSWWASASGGQNR
;
A
#
# COMPACT_ATOMS: atom_id res chain seq x y z
N MET A 1 -6.52 -17.29 8.30
CA MET A 1 -5.56 -18.40 8.09
C MET A 1 -5.14 -18.39 6.62
N PHE A 2 -3.88 -18.09 6.33
CA PHE A 2 -3.33 -17.99 4.96
C PHE A 2 -2.62 -19.30 4.64
N VAL A 3 -3.17 -20.11 3.73
CA VAL A 3 -2.71 -21.49 3.47
C VAL A 3 -2.22 -21.59 2.02
N ASN A 4 -1.08 -22.26 1.81
CA ASN A 4 -0.59 -22.71 0.50
C ASN A 4 -0.26 -21.64 -0.56
N ARG A 5 0.41 -20.54 -0.18
CA ARG A 5 0.94 -19.54 -1.13
C ARG A 5 2.42 -19.18 -0.88
N LYS A 6 3.21 -20.18 -0.46
CA LYS A 6 4.64 -20.00 -0.18
C LYS A 6 5.44 -19.71 -1.45
N THR A 7 5.08 -20.33 -2.57
CA THR A 7 5.76 -20.13 -3.86
C THR A 7 5.56 -18.71 -4.38
N GLU A 8 4.33 -18.19 -4.37
CA GLU A 8 4.07 -16.83 -4.83
C GLU A 8 4.67 -15.78 -3.89
N LEU A 9 4.70 -16.06 -2.57
CA LEU A 9 5.37 -15.18 -1.62
C LEU A 9 6.88 -15.14 -1.87
N ASN A 10 7.53 -16.30 -2.03
CA ASN A 10 8.97 -16.38 -2.32
C ASN A 10 9.31 -15.65 -3.63
N TRP A 11 8.50 -15.81 -4.67
CA TRP A 11 8.70 -15.10 -5.93
C TRP A 11 8.65 -13.58 -5.76
N LEU A 12 7.74 -13.07 -4.92
CA LEU A 12 7.68 -11.64 -4.59
C LEU A 12 8.89 -11.18 -3.77
N GLU A 13 9.37 -11.99 -2.82
CA GLU A 13 10.57 -11.69 -2.02
C GLU A 13 11.82 -11.64 -2.89
N GLU A 14 12.00 -12.60 -3.80
CA GLU A 14 13.11 -12.64 -4.74
C GLU A 14 13.11 -11.42 -5.66
N ALA A 15 11.95 -11.07 -6.22
CA ALA A 15 11.81 -9.88 -7.05
C ALA A 15 12.14 -8.60 -6.26
N TYR A 16 11.66 -8.49 -5.02
CA TYR A 16 11.94 -7.35 -4.14
C TYR A 16 13.42 -7.26 -3.73
N GLY A 17 14.05 -8.40 -3.46
CA GLY A 17 15.46 -8.50 -3.07
C GLY A 17 16.45 -8.27 -4.22
N SER A 18 16.00 -8.30 -5.48
CA SER A 18 16.86 -8.09 -6.66
C SER A 18 17.51 -6.70 -6.72
N GLY A 19 16.98 -5.71 -5.99
CA GLY A 19 17.47 -4.32 -6.02
C GLY A 19 17.09 -3.56 -7.30
N CYS A 20 16.41 -4.20 -8.25
CA CYS A 20 15.95 -3.59 -9.48
C CYS A 20 14.53 -3.02 -9.33
N ALA A 21 14.28 -1.85 -9.92
CA ALA A 21 12.93 -1.34 -10.05
C ALA A 21 12.14 -2.22 -11.03
N GLY A 22 10.99 -2.75 -10.60
CA GLY A 22 10.16 -3.64 -11.41
C GLY A 22 8.67 -3.41 -11.17
N LEU A 23 7.87 -3.62 -12.23
CA LEU A 23 6.42 -3.61 -12.16
C LEU A 23 5.89 -5.04 -12.15
N LEU A 24 5.23 -5.43 -11.06
CA LEU A 24 4.65 -6.76 -10.92
C LEU A 24 3.12 -6.66 -10.98
N VAL A 25 2.51 -7.46 -11.85
CA VAL A 25 1.04 -7.53 -12.01
C VAL A 25 0.52 -8.85 -11.48
N LEU A 26 -0.23 -8.80 -10.38
CA LEU A 26 -0.88 -9.96 -9.77
C LEU A 26 -2.33 -10.06 -10.24
N TYR A 27 -2.64 -11.06 -11.06
CA TYR A 27 -3.99 -11.29 -11.59
C TYR A 27 -4.61 -12.62 -11.08
N GLY A 28 -5.92 -12.79 -11.27
CA GLY A 28 -6.63 -14.05 -10.97
C GLY A 28 -8.10 -13.83 -10.60
N ARG A 29 -8.83 -14.89 -10.24
CA ARG A 29 -10.26 -14.82 -9.90
C ARG A 29 -10.56 -13.95 -8.67
N ARG A 30 -11.80 -13.47 -8.54
CA ARG A 30 -12.28 -12.76 -7.33
C ARG A 30 -12.12 -13.68 -6.10
N ARG A 31 -11.78 -13.10 -4.94
CA ARG A 31 -11.68 -13.78 -3.63
C ARG A 31 -10.63 -14.89 -3.47
N VAL A 32 -9.69 -15.04 -4.40
CA VAL A 32 -8.58 -16.01 -4.26
C VAL A 32 -7.54 -15.60 -3.19
N GLY A 33 -7.66 -14.42 -2.58
CA GLY A 33 -6.76 -13.97 -1.51
C GLY A 33 -5.54 -13.16 -1.97
N LYS A 34 -5.58 -12.54 -3.16
CA LYS A 34 -4.49 -11.66 -3.66
C LYS A 34 -4.16 -10.53 -2.69
N THR A 35 -5.18 -9.84 -2.18
CA THR A 35 -5.00 -8.75 -1.22
C THR A 35 -4.35 -9.23 0.07
N GLU A 36 -4.71 -10.42 0.54
CA GLU A 36 -4.12 -11.00 1.74
C GLU A 36 -2.65 -11.40 1.52
N LEU A 37 -2.33 -11.93 0.35
CA LEU A 37 -0.95 -12.22 -0.05
C LEU A 37 -0.09 -10.97 -0.05
N LEU A 38 -0.56 -9.88 -0.66
CA LEU A 38 0.15 -8.59 -0.66
C LEU A 38 0.30 -8.03 0.75
N ARG A 39 -0.74 -8.12 1.60
CA ARG A 39 -0.66 -7.70 3.00
C ARG A 39 0.39 -8.46 3.78
N VAL A 40 0.51 -9.78 3.58
CA VAL A 40 1.53 -10.61 4.23
C VAL A 40 2.93 -10.25 3.72
N PHE A 41 3.10 -10.14 2.39
CA PHE A 41 4.36 -9.73 1.76
C PHE A 41 4.87 -8.37 2.26
N CYS A 42 3.98 -7.43 2.48
CA CYS A 42 4.32 -6.08 2.92
C CYS A 42 4.64 -5.97 4.43
N ARG A 43 4.45 -7.02 5.23
CA ARG A 43 4.75 -6.97 6.68
C ARG A 43 6.23 -6.73 6.92
N GLY A 44 6.55 -5.75 7.76
CA GLY A 44 7.93 -5.41 8.10
C GLY A 44 8.69 -4.62 7.03
N LYS A 45 8.03 -4.21 5.94
CA LYS A 45 8.63 -3.41 4.86
C LYS A 45 7.96 -2.05 4.78
N ARG A 46 8.70 -1.01 4.39
CA ARG A 46 8.11 0.29 4.04
C ARG A 46 7.34 0.13 2.73
N HIS A 47 6.03 0.36 2.77
CA HIS A 47 5.15 0.18 1.62
C HIS A 47 3.97 1.16 1.70
N VAL A 48 3.40 1.49 0.55
CA VAL A 48 2.13 2.22 0.45
C VAL A 48 1.10 1.27 -0.14
N PHE A 49 -0.01 1.06 0.57
CA PHE A 49 -1.16 0.34 0.04
C PHE A 49 -2.21 1.35 -0.43
N PHE A 50 -2.45 1.38 -1.74
CA PHE A 50 -3.40 2.29 -2.37
C PHE A 50 -4.43 1.50 -3.17
N VAL A 51 -5.71 1.84 -3.02
CA VAL A 51 -6.80 1.29 -3.80
C VAL A 51 -7.29 2.39 -4.73
N ALA A 52 -7.13 2.17 -6.03
CA ALA A 52 -7.78 3.03 -7.02
C ALA A 52 -9.28 2.70 -7.02
N ASP A 53 -10.10 3.70 -6.80
CA ASP A 53 -11.56 3.60 -6.88
C ASP A 53 -12.03 4.18 -8.23
N LEU A 54 -13.31 4.51 -8.38
CA LEU A 54 -13.88 5.19 -9.56
C LEU A 54 -13.79 6.73 -9.46
N ALA A 55 -12.96 7.27 -8.58
CA ALA A 55 -12.83 8.72 -8.40
C ALA A 55 -12.10 9.39 -9.58
N PRO A 56 -12.31 10.69 -9.82
CA PRO A 56 -11.57 11.45 -10.82
C PRO A 56 -10.06 11.43 -10.58
N ASP A 57 -9.27 11.45 -11.65
CA ASP A 57 -7.80 11.37 -11.60
C ASP A 57 -7.17 12.37 -10.62
N ARG A 58 -7.70 13.60 -10.57
CA ARG A 58 -7.20 14.66 -9.67
C ARG A 58 -7.34 14.27 -8.20
N GLU A 59 -8.46 13.64 -7.84
CA GLU A 59 -8.73 13.20 -6.48
C GLU A 59 -7.87 11.98 -6.12
N HIS A 60 -7.68 11.05 -7.06
CA HIS A 60 -6.76 9.92 -6.86
C HIS A 60 -5.32 10.36 -6.66
N LEU A 61 -4.83 11.31 -7.45
CA LEU A 61 -3.46 11.83 -7.32
C LEU A 61 -3.27 12.54 -5.98
N ALA A 62 -4.25 13.33 -5.55
CA ALA A 62 -4.23 13.99 -4.24
C ALA A 62 -4.21 12.97 -3.10
N ALA A 63 -5.11 11.97 -3.15
CA ALA A 63 -5.19 10.91 -2.15
C ALA A 63 -3.92 10.05 -2.11
N PHE A 64 -3.35 9.69 -3.27
CA PHE A 64 -2.11 8.94 -3.36
C PHE A 64 -0.93 9.73 -2.77
N SER A 65 -0.80 11.00 -3.13
CA SER A 65 0.25 11.89 -2.60
C SER A 65 0.17 12.04 -1.08
N GLN A 66 -1.05 12.21 -0.55
CA GLN A 66 -1.28 12.26 0.89
C GLN A 66 -0.85 10.96 1.58
N ARG A 67 -1.26 9.80 1.05
CA ARG A 67 -0.89 8.48 1.61
C ARG A 67 0.62 8.25 1.59
N LEU A 68 1.28 8.69 0.52
CA LEU A 68 2.73 8.58 0.39
C LEU A 68 3.45 9.45 1.41
N TRP A 69 2.99 10.69 1.62
CA TRP A 69 3.51 11.59 2.64
C TRP A 69 3.37 11.01 4.05
N GLU A 70 2.18 10.51 4.40
CA GLU A 70 1.90 9.90 5.71
C GLU A 70 2.86 8.73 6.02
N GLN A 71 3.14 7.89 5.02
CA GLN A 71 4.04 6.74 5.18
C GLN A 71 5.53 7.12 5.13
N ALA A 72 5.90 8.16 4.38
CA ALA A 72 7.29 8.57 4.22
C ALA A 72 7.81 9.42 5.38
N CYS A 73 6.99 10.38 5.85
CA CYS A 73 7.42 11.33 6.87
C CYS A 73 7.06 10.89 8.29
N GLY A 74 6.11 9.96 8.45
CA GLY A 74 5.47 9.69 9.73
C GLY A 74 4.68 10.92 10.20
N GLN A 75 3.50 10.75 10.81
CA GLN A 75 2.79 11.91 11.35
C GLN A 75 3.70 12.61 12.37
N PRO A 76 4.05 13.88 12.17
CA PRO A 76 4.64 14.66 13.24
C PRO A 76 3.58 14.80 14.33
N SER A 77 3.96 14.56 15.58
CA SER A 77 3.06 14.64 16.75
C SER A 77 2.32 15.97 16.88
N TRP A 78 2.79 17.03 16.21
CA TRP A 78 2.19 18.36 16.19
C TRP A 78 1.08 18.58 15.13
N TRP A 79 0.95 17.72 14.12
CA TRP A 79 -0.08 17.89 13.07
C TRP A 79 -1.50 17.58 13.57
N ALA A 80 -1.64 16.68 14.54
CA ALA A 80 -2.91 16.36 15.18
C ALA A 80 -3.51 17.56 15.96
N SER A 81 -2.68 18.52 16.34
CA SER A 81 -3.10 19.75 17.04
C SER A 81 -3.47 20.89 16.08
N ALA A 82 -3.04 20.82 14.82
CA ALA A 82 -3.23 21.89 13.83
C ALA A 82 -4.58 21.83 13.11
N SER A 83 -5.25 20.67 13.11
CA SER A 83 -6.56 20.47 12.47
C SER A 83 -7.76 20.70 13.42
N GLY A 84 -7.51 21.12 14.66
CA GLY A 84 -8.53 21.60 15.61
C GLY A 84 -9.05 23.02 15.30
N GLY A 85 -9.22 23.35 14.01
CA GLY A 85 -9.88 24.56 13.55
C GLY A 85 -11.38 24.33 13.46
N GLN A 86 -12.05 24.41 14.61
CA GLN A 86 -13.50 24.38 14.75
C GLN A 86 -14.13 25.50 13.91
N ASN A 87 -14.71 25.14 12.76
CA ASN A 87 -15.48 26.08 11.96
C ASN A 87 -16.85 26.29 12.60
N ARG A 88 -17.13 27.56 12.90
CA ARG A 88 -18.45 28.10 13.18
C ARG A 88 -19.36 28.02 11.96
#